data_AF-A0A3N5KB78-F1
#
_entry.id   AF-A0A3N5KB78-F1
#
_cell.length_a   1.000
_cell.length_b   1.000
_cell.length_c   1.000
_cell.angle_alpha   90.00
_cell.angle_beta   90.00
_cell.angle_gamma   90.00
#
_symmetry.space_group_name_H-M   'P 1'
#
loop_
_entity.id
_entity.type
_entity.pdbx_description
1 polymer ?
#
loop_
_entity_poly.entity_id
_entity_poly.type
_entity_poly.pdbx_seq_one_letter_code
_entity_poly.pdbx_strand_id
1 'polypeptide(L)'
;GQSLETPDPLTDFVIFVFNDTQSLWEQQVSGYQPAELVLFSGSTQSGCGFADAGVGPHYCPADSTVRIDTDFFRELSTRFGAPGDFAQAYVIAHEVGHHVQNITGISSQVHQEEQNNPDQANELSVRLELQADCLAGVWGHGVFARGDLEEGDVEEALGAAAAVGDDTLQEQATGSINQDTWTHGSAEQRVHWFNTGFESGDAGSCDTFNGDI
;
A
#
# COMPACT_ATOMS: atom_id res chain seq x y z
N GLY A 1 -32.30 7.73 -21.94
CA GLY A 1 -31.32 8.83 -21.90
C GLY A 1 -30.27 8.41 -20.92
N GLN A 2 -29.05 8.13 -21.41
CA GLN A 2 -27.93 7.85 -20.53
C GLN A 2 -27.58 9.16 -19.82
N SER A 3 -27.71 9.15 -18.50
CA SER A 3 -27.15 10.20 -17.67
C SER A 3 -25.64 10.15 -17.89
N LEU A 4 -25.08 11.20 -18.48
CA LEU A 4 -23.65 11.42 -18.44
C LEU A 4 -23.33 11.68 -16.97
N GLU A 5 -22.88 10.65 -16.26
CA GLU A 5 -22.38 10.80 -14.91
C GLU A 5 -21.26 11.84 -14.94
N THR A 6 -21.43 12.90 -14.16
CA THR A 6 -20.34 13.81 -13.82
C THR A 6 -19.14 12.99 -13.35
N PRO A 7 -17.91 13.32 -13.77
CA PRO A 7 -16.71 12.68 -13.24
C PRO A 7 -16.75 12.76 -11.72
N ASP A 8 -16.63 11.62 -11.04
CA ASP A 8 -16.47 11.56 -9.60
C ASP A 8 -15.04 12.01 -9.27
N PRO A 9 -14.84 13.15 -8.57
CA PRO A 9 -13.51 13.68 -8.28
C PRO A 9 -12.61 12.68 -7.56
N LEU A 10 -13.19 11.79 -6.74
CA LEU A 10 -12.44 10.74 -6.08
C LEU A 10 -11.95 9.69 -7.08
N THR A 11 -12.83 9.22 -7.96
CA THR A 11 -12.46 8.29 -9.04
C THR A 11 -11.35 8.86 -9.93
N ASP A 12 -11.44 10.12 -10.34
CA ASP A 12 -10.41 10.77 -11.16
C ASP A 12 -9.07 10.86 -10.41
N PHE A 13 -9.11 11.18 -9.11
CA PHE A 13 -7.93 11.19 -8.25
C PHE A 13 -7.28 9.81 -8.13
N VAL A 14 -8.06 8.76 -7.87
CA VAL A 14 -7.53 7.39 -7.75
C VAL A 14 -6.89 6.94 -9.06
N ILE A 15 -7.56 7.20 -10.20
CA ILE A 15 -7.02 6.88 -11.52
C ILE A 15 -5.71 7.63 -11.78
N PHE A 16 -5.63 8.91 -11.40
CA PHE A 16 -4.42 9.71 -11.55
C PHE A 16 -3.26 9.13 -10.74
N VAL A 17 -3.43 8.94 -9.44
CA VAL A 17 -2.37 8.42 -8.56
C VAL A 17 -1.93 7.03 -8.99
N PHE A 18 -2.89 6.16 -9.31
CA PHE A 18 -2.60 4.81 -9.81
C PHE A 18 -1.70 4.86 -11.05
N ASN A 19 -2.09 5.61 -12.07
CA ASN A 19 -1.32 5.72 -13.31
C ASN A 19 0.04 6.41 -13.11
N ASP A 20 0.12 7.43 -12.26
CA ASP A 20 1.37 8.11 -11.95
C ASP A 20 2.36 7.16 -11.25
N THR A 21 1.88 6.35 -10.31
CA THR A 21 2.69 5.35 -9.62
C THR A 21 3.21 4.29 -10.59
N GLN A 22 2.34 3.77 -11.47
CA GLN A 22 2.78 2.80 -12.49
C GLN A 22 3.80 3.40 -13.45
N SER A 23 3.66 4.67 -13.82
CA SER A 23 4.59 5.37 -14.74
C SER A 23 6.01 5.47 -14.19
N LEU A 24 6.16 5.56 -12.86
CA LEU A 24 7.47 5.47 -12.21
C LEU A 24 8.07 4.07 -12.39
N TRP A 25 7.30 3.04 -12.07
CA TRP A 25 7.79 1.66 -12.08
C TRP A 25 8.05 1.13 -13.49
N GLU A 26 7.31 1.59 -14.50
CA GLU A 26 7.63 1.34 -15.91
C GLU A 26 9.05 1.76 -16.30
N GLN A 27 9.60 2.81 -15.66
CA GLN A 27 10.94 3.31 -15.93
C GLN A 27 12.00 2.58 -15.12
N GLN A 28 11.67 2.10 -13.92
CA GLN A 28 12.63 1.49 -12.99
C GLN A 28 12.69 -0.03 -13.09
N VAL A 29 11.59 -0.69 -13.47
CA VAL A 29 11.47 -2.15 -13.50
C VAL A 29 11.49 -2.63 -14.96
N SER A 30 12.58 -3.31 -15.34
CA SER A 30 12.71 -3.89 -16.67
C SER A 30 11.61 -4.91 -16.94
N GLY A 31 10.81 -4.69 -17.99
CA GLY A 31 9.73 -5.59 -18.38
C GLY A 31 8.45 -5.41 -17.56
N TYR A 32 8.30 -4.30 -16.83
CA TYR A 32 7.07 -3.96 -16.12
C TYR A 32 5.83 -4.11 -17.01
N GLN A 33 4.80 -4.74 -16.47
CA GLN A 33 3.50 -4.90 -17.12
C GLN A 33 2.45 -4.23 -16.22
N PRO A 34 1.73 -3.20 -16.69
CA PRO A 34 0.79 -2.49 -15.84
C PRO A 34 -0.30 -3.39 -15.24
N ALA A 35 -0.61 -3.15 -13.98
CA ALA A 35 -1.80 -3.66 -13.31
C ALA A 35 -3.07 -3.01 -13.86
N GLU A 36 -4.20 -3.67 -13.64
CA GLU A 36 -5.53 -3.10 -13.84
C GLU A 36 -6.09 -2.52 -12.53
N LEU A 37 -6.82 -1.41 -12.62
CA LEU A 37 -7.51 -0.80 -11.47
C LEU A 37 -8.95 -1.28 -11.38
N VAL A 38 -9.35 -1.73 -10.18
CA VAL A 38 -10.75 -2.05 -9.86
C VAL A 38 -11.22 -1.21 -8.69
N LEU A 39 -12.14 -0.29 -8.96
CA LEU A 39 -12.82 0.46 -7.91
C LEU A 39 -14.05 -0.31 -7.43
N PHE A 40 -14.25 -0.37 -6.12
CA PHE A 40 -15.45 -0.97 -5.53
C PHE A 40 -15.89 -0.22 -4.26
N SER A 41 -17.09 -0.58 -3.79
CA SER A 41 -17.65 -0.18 -2.50
C SER A 41 -18.42 -1.38 -1.94
N GLY A 42 -18.10 -1.83 -0.73
CA GLY A 42 -18.71 -3.02 -0.14
C GLY A 42 -17.95 -4.31 -0.47
N SER A 43 -18.63 -5.37 -0.92
CA SER A 43 -17.99 -6.67 -1.21
C SER A 43 -17.62 -6.82 -2.67
N THR A 44 -16.47 -7.44 -2.95
CA THR A 44 -16.00 -7.72 -4.31
C THR A 44 -15.45 -9.16 -4.44
N GLN A 45 -15.57 -9.75 -5.63
CA GLN A 45 -15.00 -11.06 -5.93
C GLN A 45 -13.82 -10.89 -6.90
N SER A 46 -12.69 -11.56 -6.61
CA SER A 46 -11.45 -11.50 -7.39
C SER A 46 -10.85 -12.89 -7.64
N GLY A 47 -9.78 -12.95 -8.44
CA GLY A 47 -8.98 -14.17 -8.60
C GLY A 47 -8.33 -14.66 -7.30
N CYS A 48 -8.20 -13.78 -6.30
CA CYS A 48 -7.64 -14.07 -4.98
C CYS A 48 -8.70 -14.52 -3.95
N GLY A 49 -9.98 -14.55 -4.34
CA GLY A 49 -11.08 -15.00 -3.48
C GLY A 49 -12.17 -13.94 -3.30
N PHE A 50 -12.95 -14.08 -2.22
CA PHE A 50 -13.96 -13.10 -1.85
C PHE A 50 -13.33 -12.09 -0.89
N ALA A 51 -13.31 -10.82 -1.27
CA ALA A 51 -12.92 -9.73 -0.39
C ALA A 51 -14.20 -9.00 0.05
N ASP A 52 -14.46 -8.98 1.36
CA ASP A 52 -15.53 -8.15 1.92
C ASP A 52 -15.01 -6.73 2.22
N ALA A 53 -15.93 -5.84 2.61
CA ALA A 53 -15.62 -4.46 2.97
C ALA A 53 -14.66 -4.34 4.18
N GLY A 54 -14.32 -5.45 4.86
CA GLY A 54 -13.37 -5.49 5.97
C GLY A 54 -11.93 -5.76 5.55
N VAL A 55 -11.68 -6.14 4.29
CA VAL A 55 -10.33 -6.41 3.76
C VAL A 55 -9.62 -5.11 3.34
N GLY A 56 -10.37 -4.08 2.94
CA GLY A 56 -9.82 -2.80 2.47
C GLY A 56 -9.20 -2.89 1.06
N PRO A 57 -8.48 -1.81 0.66
CA PRO A 57 -7.67 -1.80 -0.56
C PRO A 57 -6.65 -2.95 -0.55
N HIS A 58 -6.43 -3.57 -1.71
CA HIS A 58 -5.46 -4.66 -1.84
C HIS A 58 -5.03 -4.89 -3.29
N TYR A 59 -3.83 -5.43 -3.48
CA TYR A 59 -3.38 -6.01 -4.73
C TYR A 59 -3.70 -7.51 -4.82
N CYS A 60 -4.24 -7.96 -5.97
CA CYS A 60 -4.46 -9.37 -6.26
C CYS A 60 -3.47 -9.90 -7.31
N PRO A 61 -2.50 -10.75 -6.93
CA PRO A 61 -1.52 -11.30 -7.87
C PRO A 61 -2.13 -12.26 -8.91
N ALA A 62 -3.27 -12.90 -8.61
CA ALA A 62 -3.88 -13.89 -9.49
C ALA A 62 -4.44 -13.30 -10.80
N ASP A 63 -4.90 -12.05 -10.76
CA ASP A 63 -5.41 -11.31 -11.92
C ASP A 63 -4.68 -9.98 -12.17
N SER A 64 -3.62 -9.70 -11.40
CA SER A 64 -2.81 -8.47 -11.49
C SER A 64 -3.64 -7.18 -11.35
N THR A 65 -4.61 -7.19 -10.41
CA THR A 65 -5.47 -6.03 -10.15
C THR A 65 -5.09 -5.31 -8.86
N VAL A 66 -5.01 -3.98 -8.91
CA VAL A 66 -5.06 -3.13 -7.72
C VAL A 66 -6.52 -2.77 -7.47
N ARG A 67 -7.02 -3.10 -6.28
CA ARG A 67 -8.44 -2.99 -5.96
C ARG A 67 -8.61 -1.99 -4.84
N ILE A 68 -9.35 -0.92 -5.09
CA ILE A 68 -9.53 0.18 -4.15
C ILE A 68 -10.97 0.20 -3.67
N ASP A 69 -11.16 -0.02 -2.36
CA ASP A 69 -12.43 0.23 -1.70
C ASP A 69 -12.57 1.74 -1.47
N THR A 70 -13.45 2.38 -2.21
CA THR A 70 -13.70 3.83 -2.09
C THR A 70 -14.33 4.21 -0.75
N ASP A 71 -14.98 3.28 -0.06
CA ASP A 71 -15.49 3.51 1.30
C ASP A 71 -14.36 3.54 2.33
N PHE A 72 -13.23 2.85 2.06
CA PHE A 72 -12.07 2.85 2.94
C PHE A 72 -11.48 4.24 3.14
N PHE A 73 -11.47 5.10 2.12
CA PHE A 73 -10.94 6.47 2.28
C PHE A 73 -11.77 7.31 3.25
N ARG A 74 -13.08 7.03 3.34
CA ARG A 74 -13.93 7.63 4.38
C ARG A 74 -13.57 7.09 5.76
N GLU A 75 -13.27 5.80 5.89
CA GLU A 75 -12.80 5.21 7.15
C GLU A 75 -11.42 5.72 7.55
N LEU A 76 -10.49 5.87 6.60
CA LEU A 76 -9.16 6.43 6.81
C LEU A 76 -9.24 7.82 7.47
N SER A 77 -10.11 8.68 6.94
CA SER A 77 -10.36 10.00 7.51
C SER A 77 -11.10 9.95 8.85
N THR A 78 -12.21 9.19 8.94
CA THR A 78 -13.15 9.33 10.08
C THR A 78 -12.87 8.39 11.24
N ARG A 79 -12.42 7.17 10.95
CA ARG A 79 -12.19 6.10 11.93
C ARG A 79 -10.71 6.03 12.32
N PHE A 80 -9.81 6.09 11.34
CA PHE A 80 -8.36 5.98 11.57
C PHE A 80 -7.69 7.33 11.80
N GLY A 81 -8.39 8.45 11.57
CA GLY A 81 -7.90 9.78 11.90
C GLY A 81 -6.77 10.27 10.98
N ALA A 82 -6.64 9.68 9.80
CA ALA A 82 -5.70 10.06 8.75
C ALA A 82 -6.46 10.67 7.55
N PRO A 83 -6.97 11.91 7.67
CA PRO A 83 -7.52 12.63 6.52
C PRO A 83 -6.40 13.05 5.57
N GLY A 84 -6.78 13.55 4.40
CA GLY A 84 -5.83 14.04 3.40
C GLY A 84 -5.90 13.25 2.10
N ASP A 85 -5.60 13.90 0.99
CA ASP A 85 -5.51 13.24 -0.30
C ASP A 85 -4.20 12.47 -0.42
N PHE A 86 -3.10 12.97 0.14
CA PHE A 86 -1.83 12.24 0.11
C PHE A 86 -1.84 10.99 1.00
N ALA A 87 -2.62 10.99 2.08
CA ALA A 87 -2.95 9.79 2.84
C ALA A 87 -3.62 8.70 1.97
N GLN A 88 -4.55 9.09 1.09
CA GLN A 88 -5.20 8.18 0.15
C GLN A 88 -4.23 7.75 -0.97
N ALA A 89 -3.39 8.68 -1.43
CA ALA A 89 -2.40 8.41 -2.46
C ALA A 89 -1.37 7.37 -2.00
N TYR A 90 -0.93 7.48 -0.75
CA TYR A 90 -0.05 6.51 -0.10
C TYR A 90 -0.63 5.09 -0.14
N VAL A 91 -1.93 4.91 0.20
CA VAL A 91 -2.59 3.60 0.15
C VAL A 91 -2.57 3.03 -1.27
N ILE A 92 -2.87 3.85 -2.28
CA ILE A 92 -2.83 3.41 -3.69
C ILE A 92 -1.40 3.02 -4.09
N ALA A 93 -0.40 3.83 -3.72
CA ALA A 93 1.00 3.58 -4.04
C ALA A 93 1.55 2.32 -3.35
N HIS A 94 1.08 2.04 -2.12
CA HIS A 94 1.38 0.81 -1.39
C HIS A 94 0.87 -0.42 -2.15
N GLU A 95 -0.37 -0.41 -2.64
CA GLU A 95 -0.90 -1.53 -3.44
C GLU A 95 -0.15 -1.72 -4.76
N VAL A 96 0.29 -0.64 -5.39
CA VAL A 96 1.17 -0.74 -6.57
C VAL A 96 2.55 -1.28 -6.16
N GLY A 97 3.04 -1.01 -4.94
CA GLY A 97 4.22 -1.63 -4.36
C GLY A 97 4.14 -3.16 -4.33
N HIS A 98 3.00 -3.73 -3.92
CA HIS A 98 2.78 -5.18 -4.01
C HIS A 98 2.78 -5.70 -5.44
N HIS A 99 2.26 -4.93 -6.38
CA HIS A 99 2.35 -5.28 -7.80
C HIS A 99 3.81 -5.32 -8.30
N VAL A 100 4.64 -4.38 -7.86
CA VAL A 100 6.09 -4.37 -8.15
C VAL A 100 6.77 -5.61 -7.55
N GLN A 101 6.45 -5.98 -6.31
CA GLN A 101 6.97 -7.20 -5.67
C GLN A 101 6.58 -8.46 -6.45
N ASN A 102 5.36 -8.50 -6.99
CA ASN A 102 4.90 -9.60 -7.83
C ASN A 102 5.66 -9.67 -9.16
N ILE A 103 5.84 -8.54 -9.86
CA ILE A 103 6.59 -8.50 -11.13
C ILE A 103 8.05 -8.90 -10.94
N THR A 104 8.67 -8.43 -9.85
CA THR A 104 10.08 -8.70 -9.54
C THR A 104 10.30 -10.09 -8.94
N GLY A 105 9.23 -10.83 -8.64
CA GLY A 105 9.26 -12.18 -8.11
C GLY A 105 9.48 -12.28 -6.60
N ILE A 106 9.55 -11.16 -5.89
CA ILE A 106 9.74 -11.10 -4.43
C ILE A 106 8.57 -11.80 -3.72
N SER A 107 7.32 -11.51 -4.09
CA SER A 107 6.14 -12.13 -3.45
C SER A 107 6.16 -13.66 -3.57
N SER A 108 6.61 -14.19 -4.72
CA SER A 108 6.73 -15.64 -4.93
C SER A 108 7.84 -16.27 -4.08
N GLN A 109 8.96 -15.57 -3.91
CA GLN A 109 10.06 -16.03 -3.06
C GLN A 109 9.64 -16.04 -1.59
N VAL A 110 9.01 -14.96 -1.12
CA VAL A 110 8.46 -14.89 0.25
C VAL A 110 7.50 -16.03 0.50
N HIS A 111 6.52 -16.23 -0.39
CA HIS A 111 5.55 -17.32 -0.23
C HIS A 111 6.19 -18.71 -0.18
N GLN A 112 7.26 -18.93 -0.97
CA GLN A 112 8.01 -20.18 -0.92
C GLN A 112 8.75 -20.33 0.42
N GLU A 113 9.36 -19.27 0.94
CA GLU A 113 10.08 -19.29 2.21
C GLU A 113 9.14 -19.47 3.41
N GLU A 114 7.94 -18.88 3.38
CA GLU A 114 6.89 -19.11 4.39
C GLU A 114 6.49 -20.60 4.46
N GLN A 115 6.32 -21.25 3.31
CA GLN A 115 6.00 -22.68 3.24
C GLN A 115 7.15 -23.56 3.75
N ASN A 116 8.39 -23.17 3.45
CA ASN A 116 9.58 -23.90 3.89
C ASN A 116 9.88 -23.69 5.38
N ASN A 117 9.56 -22.52 5.91
CA ASN A 117 9.86 -22.10 7.28
C ASN A 117 8.60 -21.52 7.95
N PRO A 118 7.60 -22.35 8.32
CA PRO A 118 6.34 -21.87 8.89
C PRO A 118 6.50 -21.02 10.15
N ASP A 119 7.55 -21.28 10.95
CA ASP A 119 7.85 -20.53 12.17
C ASP A 119 8.29 -19.08 11.88
N GLN A 120 8.73 -18.77 10.65
CA GLN A 120 9.13 -17.43 10.20
C GLN A 120 8.06 -16.76 9.34
N ALA A 121 6.94 -17.43 9.05
CA ALA A 121 5.97 -16.94 8.08
C ALA A 121 5.40 -15.56 8.44
N ASN A 122 5.17 -15.33 9.74
CA ASN A 122 4.69 -14.04 10.24
C ASN A 122 5.69 -12.90 9.96
N GLU A 123 6.96 -13.12 10.31
CA GLU A 123 8.01 -12.13 10.10
C GLU A 123 8.23 -11.84 8.61
N LEU A 124 8.21 -12.87 7.77
CA LEU A 124 8.34 -12.74 6.32
C LEU A 124 7.19 -11.94 5.70
N SER A 125 5.94 -12.18 6.16
CA SER A 125 4.78 -11.38 5.77
C SER A 125 4.96 -9.90 6.13
N VAL A 126 5.37 -9.60 7.37
CA VAL A 126 5.59 -8.22 7.81
C VAL A 126 6.70 -7.55 6.98
N ARG A 127 7.80 -8.24 6.68
CA ARG A 127 8.87 -7.70 5.82
C ARG A 127 8.38 -7.37 4.41
N LEU A 128 7.48 -8.19 3.85
CA LEU A 128 6.88 -7.94 2.54
C LEU A 128 6.01 -6.67 2.57
N GLU A 129 5.16 -6.51 3.58
CA GLU A 129 4.32 -5.31 3.76
C GLU A 129 5.16 -4.03 3.94
N LEU A 130 6.19 -4.08 4.80
CA LEU A 130 7.09 -2.95 5.01
C LEU A 130 7.87 -2.56 3.75
N GLN A 131 8.17 -3.52 2.87
CA GLN A 131 8.79 -3.20 1.60
C GLN A 131 7.80 -2.46 0.68
N ALA A 132 6.52 -2.81 0.69
CA ALA A 132 5.51 -2.07 -0.06
C ALA A 132 5.37 -0.63 0.45
N ASP A 133 5.49 -0.40 1.76
CA ASP A 133 5.58 0.95 2.35
C ASP A 133 6.79 1.73 1.83
N CYS A 134 7.96 1.10 1.80
CA CYS A 134 9.16 1.74 1.25
C CYS A 134 9.03 2.05 -0.24
N LEU A 135 8.47 1.16 -1.05
CA LEU A 135 8.22 1.40 -2.47
C LEU A 135 7.22 2.55 -2.67
N ALA A 136 6.19 2.67 -1.84
CA ALA A 136 5.30 3.83 -1.84
C ALA A 136 6.06 5.14 -1.52
N GLY A 137 7.01 5.08 -0.58
CA GLY A 137 7.92 6.19 -0.28
C GLY A 137 8.77 6.61 -1.49
N VAL A 138 9.36 5.65 -2.21
CA VAL A 138 10.13 5.91 -3.44
C VAL A 138 9.28 6.62 -4.49
N TRP A 139 8.01 6.25 -4.62
CA TRP A 139 7.08 7.00 -5.46
C TRP A 139 6.84 8.41 -4.95
N GLY A 140 6.56 8.57 -3.65
CA GLY A 140 6.39 9.88 -3.02
C GLY A 140 7.57 10.82 -3.24
N HIS A 141 8.80 10.31 -3.20
CA HIS A 141 10.01 11.07 -3.56
C HIS A 141 9.92 11.68 -4.96
N GLY A 142 9.51 10.86 -5.94
CA GLY A 142 9.36 11.27 -7.33
C GLY A 142 8.31 12.35 -7.51
N VAL A 143 7.18 12.26 -6.79
CA VAL A 143 6.12 13.29 -6.83
C VAL A 143 6.61 14.59 -6.16
N PHE A 144 7.26 14.49 -5.00
CA PHE A 144 7.85 15.63 -4.30
C PHE A 144 8.89 16.36 -5.17
N ALA A 145 9.78 15.62 -5.83
CA ALA A 145 10.84 16.18 -6.67
C ALA A 145 10.29 16.95 -7.90
N ARG A 146 9.07 16.64 -8.36
CA ARG A 146 8.38 17.39 -9.43
C ARG A 146 7.72 18.69 -8.93
N GLY A 147 7.67 18.90 -7.62
CA GLY A 147 6.99 20.04 -6.99
C GLY A 147 5.48 19.87 -6.90
N ASP A 148 5.00 18.62 -6.98
CA ASP A 148 3.58 18.28 -6.92
C ASP A 148 3.09 18.08 -5.47
N LEU A 149 3.99 18.15 -4.46
CA LEU A 149 3.69 18.00 -3.03
C LEU A 149 4.20 19.16 -2.18
N GLU A 150 3.43 19.50 -1.16
CA GLU A 150 3.82 20.34 -0.03
C GLU A 150 4.38 19.46 1.12
N GLU A 151 5.14 20.06 2.05
CA GLU A 151 5.70 19.33 3.20
C GLU A 151 4.60 18.72 4.08
N GLY A 152 3.45 19.40 4.19
CA GLY A 152 2.27 18.88 4.90
C GLY A 152 1.67 17.63 4.27
N ASP A 153 1.77 17.45 2.95
CA ASP A 153 1.24 16.26 2.27
C ASP A 153 2.03 15.02 2.71
N VAL A 154 3.35 15.13 2.84
CA VAL A 154 4.19 14.02 3.32
C VAL A 154 3.80 13.62 4.75
N GLU A 155 3.45 14.59 5.61
CA GLU A 155 2.94 14.32 6.96
C GLU A 155 1.61 13.54 6.92
N GLU A 156 0.74 13.76 5.93
CA GLU A 156 -0.50 13.00 5.75
C GLU A 156 -0.23 11.52 5.43
N ALA A 157 0.73 11.22 4.54
CA ALA A 157 1.12 9.84 4.25
C ALA A 157 1.72 9.15 5.47
N LEU A 158 2.58 9.84 6.23
CA LEU A 158 3.14 9.31 7.47
C LEU A 158 2.05 9.05 8.52
N GLY A 159 1.07 9.95 8.61
CA GLY A 159 -0.11 9.78 9.45
C GLY A 159 -0.94 8.56 9.06
N ALA A 160 -1.15 8.35 7.76
CA ALA A 160 -1.84 7.17 7.25
C ALA A 160 -1.06 5.88 7.52
N ALA A 161 0.26 5.88 7.28
CA ALA A 161 1.13 4.74 7.54
C ALA A 161 1.11 4.32 9.02
N ALA A 162 1.15 5.31 9.92
CA ALA A 162 1.03 5.07 11.35
C ALA A 162 -0.37 4.58 11.76
N ALA A 163 -1.43 5.18 11.20
CA ALA A 163 -2.81 4.90 11.60
C ALA A 163 -3.27 3.46 11.29
N VAL A 164 -2.67 2.83 10.27
CA VAL A 164 -3.01 1.44 9.88
C VAL A 164 -1.95 0.42 10.31
N GLY A 165 -1.01 0.81 11.18
CA GLY A 165 -0.11 -0.14 11.87
C GLY A 165 -0.88 -1.11 12.77
N ASP A 166 -0.45 -2.36 12.83
CA ASP A 166 -1.17 -3.43 13.55
C ASP A 166 -1.27 -3.15 15.04
N ASP A 167 -0.25 -2.55 15.65
CA ASP A 167 -0.26 -2.10 17.04
C ASP A 167 -1.36 -1.06 17.31
N THR A 168 -1.48 -0.06 16.42
CA THR A 168 -2.48 0.99 16.49
C THR A 168 -3.89 0.42 16.33
N LEU A 169 -4.09 -0.45 15.33
CA LEU A 169 -5.39 -1.09 15.08
C LEU A 169 -5.80 -2.04 16.21
N GLN A 170 -4.87 -2.85 16.73
CA GLN A 170 -5.14 -3.76 17.84
C GLN A 170 -5.44 -3.04 19.15
N GLU A 171 -4.70 -1.97 19.46
CA GLU A 171 -4.95 -1.14 20.64
C GLU A 171 -6.33 -0.48 20.56
N GLN A 172 -6.71 0.08 19.40
CA GLN A 172 -8.04 0.66 19.19
C GLN A 172 -9.17 -0.38 19.27
N ALA A 173 -8.95 -1.59 18.75
CA ALA A 173 -9.97 -2.63 18.68
C ALA A 173 -10.13 -3.41 20.00
N THR A 174 -9.03 -3.66 20.70
CA THR A 174 -9.00 -4.62 21.83
C THR A 174 -8.32 -4.10 23.09
N GLY A 175 -7.54 -3.01 23.01
CA GLY A 175 -6.73 -2.48 24.12
C GLY A 175 -5.56 -3.37 24.52
N SER A 176 -5.11 -4.25 23.62
CA SER A 176 -3.95 -5.11 23.82
C SER A 176 -3.24 -5.39 22.50
N ILE A 177 -1.91 -5.46 22.54
CA ILE A 177 -1.06 -5.71 21.37
C ILE A 177 -0.54 -7.15 21.43
N ASN A 178 -0.67 -7.87 20.30
CA ASN A 178 -0.11 -9.21 20.10
C ASN A 178 0.66 -9.27 18.76
N GLN A 179 1.99 -9.20 18.85
CA GLN A 179 2.89 -9.21 17.70
C GLN A 179 2.80 -10.49 16.87
N ASP A 180 2.51 -11.63 17.50
CA ASP A 180 2.40 -12.94 16.80
C ASP A 180 1.26 -13.00 15.77
N THR A 181 0.41 -11.98 15.74
CA THR A 181 -0.75 -11.88 14.84
C THR A 181 -0.66 -10.73 13.84
N TRP A 182 0.49 -10.04 13.80
CA TRP A 182 0.71 -8.93 12.88
C TRP A 182 0.80 -9.41 11.44
N THR A 183 0.29 -8.63 10.52
CA THR A 183 0.41 -8.89 9.09
C THR A 183 1.15 -7.75 8.38
N HIS A 184 1.03 -6.51 8.89
CA HIS A 184 1.55 -5.28 8.29
C HIS A 184 2.69 -4.64 9.08
N GLY A 185 2.87 -5.01 10.35
CA GLY A 185 3.89 -4.45 11.24
C GLY A 185 3.38 -3.28 12.09
N SER A 186 4.25 -2.73 12.92
CA SER A 186 3.93 -1.60 13.81
C SER A 186 3.85 -0.28 13.05
N ALA A 187 3.10 0.68 13.60
CA ALA A 187 3.06 2.05 13.09
C ALA A 187 4.45 2.65 12.90
N GLU A 188 5.38 2.39 13.84
CA GLU A 188 6.77 2.87 13.76
C GLU A 188 7.54 2.24 12.59
N GLN A 189 7.42 0.92 12.39
CA GLN A 189 8.06 0.22 11.28
C GLN A 189 7.57 0.74 9.93
N ARG A 190 6.26 0.90 9.78
CA ARG A 190 5.63 1.37 8.53
C ARG A 190 6.07 2.79 8.18
N VAL A 191 6.07 3.69 9.17
CA VAL A 191 6.61 5.06 9.04
C VAL A 191 8.10 5.04 8.67
N HIS A 192 8.89 4.21 9.33
CA HIS A 192 10.32 4.10 9.10
C HIS A 192 10.63 3.68 7.65
N TRP A 193 9.96 2.65 7.16
CA TRP A 193 10.22 2.13 5.82
C TRP A 193 9.68 3.04 4.72
N PHE A 194 8.51 3.67 4.91
CA PHE A 194 8.05 4.73 4.02
C PHE A 194 9.07 5.87 3.92
N ASN A 195 9.56 6.39 5.05
CA ASN A 195 10.56 7.46 5.06
C ASN A 195 11.88 7.03 4.40
N THR A 196 12.32 5.79 4.60
CA THR A 196 13.53 5.27 3.95
C THR A 196 13.41 5.34 2.42
N GLY A 197 12.26 4.95 1.87
CA GLY A 197 11.99 5.08 0.44
C GLY A 197 11.87 6.54 -0.02
N PHE A 198 11.16 7.36 0.75
CA PHE A 198 10.92 8.77 0.43
C PHE A 198 12.18 9.62 0.44
N GLU A 199 13.05 9.45 1.43
CA GLU A 199 14.30 10.20 1.53
C GLU A 199 15.31 9.77 0.46
N SER A 200 15.38 8.48 0.16
CA SER A 200 16.36 7.93 -0.80
C SER A 200 15.94 8.12 -2.25
N GLY A 201 14.65 7.98 -2.56
CA GLY A 201 14.14 7.88 -3.93
C GLY A 201 14.65 6.64 -4.69
N ASP A 202 15.25 5.67 -3.99
CA ASP A 202 15.89 4.48 -4.58
C ASP A 202 15.27 3.20 -4.03
N ALA A 203 14.65 2.41 -4.90
CA ALA A 203 14.07 1.11 -4.57
C ALA A 203 15.09 0.12 -4.00
N GLY A 204 16.39 0.28 -4.31
CA GLY A 204 17.46 -0.52 -3.71
C GLY A 204 17.63 -0.29 -2.19
N SER A 205 17.11 0.81 -1.65
CA SER A 205 17.09 1.08 -0.21
C SER A 205 15.99 0.31 0.51
N CYS A 206 15.01 -0.27 -0.20
CA CYS A 206 13.88 -1.01 0.35
C CYS A 206 14.22 -2.48 0.68
N ASP A 207 15.38 -2.70 1.30
CA ASP A 207 15.87 -4.02 1.71
C ASP A 207 15.35 -4.42 3.10
N THR A 208 14.03 -4.57 3.20
CA THR A 208 13.36 -4.97 4.45
C THR A 208 13.68 -6.39 4.87
N PHE A 209 14.28 -7.21 4.00
CA PHE A 209 14.63 -8.60 4.31
C PHE A 209 15.96 -8.71 5.05
N ASN A 210 16.83 -7.71 4.94
CA ASN A 210 18.08 -7.63 5.69
C ASN A 210 18.13 -6.45 6.69
N GLY A 211 17.17 -5.53 6.63
CA GLY A 211 17.03 -4.41 7.56
C GLY A 211 16.39 -4.80 8.90
N ASP A 212 16.55 -3.91 9.88
CA ASP A 212 15.91 -4.02 11.19
C ASP A 212 14.39 -3.80 11.05
N ILE A 213 13.62 -4.68 11.70
CA ILE A 213 12.18 -4.52 11.91
C ILE A 213 11.90 -4.74 13.40
#